data_AF-A0A4V2A5R0-F1
#
_entry.id   AF-A0A4V2A5R0-F1
#
_cell.length_a   1.000
_cell.length_b   1.000
_cell.length_c   1.000
_cell.angle_alpha   90.00
_cell.angle_beta   90.00
_cell.angle_gamma   90.00
#
_symmetry.space_group_name_H-M   'P 1'
#
loop_
_entity.id
_entity.type
_entity.pdbx_description
1 polymer ?
#
loop_
_entity_poly.entity_id
_entity_poly.type
_entity_poly.pdbx_seq_one_letter_code
_entity_poly.pdbx_strand_id
1 'polypeptide(L)'
;MFRKIQADKWRHVIAGIPMGFLLQGAALWYLPLRAYIVTSLVLLVVVLISYGFELFSKITGRGHYEVADAVFTVVGGIIGIVLATALLYVTG
;
A
#
# COMPACT_ATOMS: atom_id res chain seq x y z
N MET A 1 -11.78 -7.69 -23.50
CA MET A 1 -10.70 -8.70 -23.46
C MET A 1 -10.20 -8.78 -22.02
N PHE A 2 -10.77 -9.69 -21.21
CA PHE A 2 -10.35 -9.86 -19.82
C PHE A 2 -8.97 -10.52 -19.82
N ARG A 3 -7.93 -9.68 -19.76
CA ARG A 3 -6.54 -10.10 -19.62
C ARG A 3 -6.47 -10.89 -18.32
N LYS A 4 -6.09 -12.18 -18.37
CA LYS A 4 -5.84 -12.98 -17.16
C LYS A 4 -4.94 -12.13 -16.26
N ILE A 5 -5.44 -11.75 -15.08
CA ILE A 5 -4.62 -11.13 -14.04
C ILE A 5 -3.49 -12.13 -13.81
N GLN A 6 -2.28 -11.77 -14.24
CA GLN A 6 -1.13 -12.65 -14.10
C GLN A 6 -0.93 -12.92 -12.62
N ALA A 7 -0.51 -14.14 -12.27
CA ALA A 7 -0.23 -14.52 -10.88
C ALA A 7 0.73 -13.53 -10.17
N ASP A 8 1.55 -12.83 -10.95
CA ASP A 8 2.45 -11.78 -10.50
C ASP A 8 1.73 -10.58 -9.86
N LYS A 9 0.57 -10.17 -10.38
CA LYS A 9 -0.20 -9.04 -9.81
C LYS A 9 -0.71 -9.31 -8.40
N TRP A 10 -1.03 -10.57 -8.09
CA TRP A 10 -1.40 -10.96 -6.73
C TRP A 10 -0.24 -10.84 -5.75
N ARG A 11 1.02 -10.99 -6.21
CA ARG A 11 2.20 -10.78 -5.37
C ARG A 11 2.31 -9.32 -4.94
N HIS A 12 1.99 -8.38 -5.83
CA HIS A 12 1.94 -6.95 -5.50
C HIS A 12 0.86 -6.63 -4.48
N VAL A 13 -0.32 -7.23 -4.58
CA VAL A 13 -1.36 -7.12 -3.54
C VAL A 13 -0.85 -7.65 -2.20
N ILE A 14 -0.30 -8.87 -2.19
CA ILE A 14 0.20 -9.52 -0.97
C ILE A 14 1.34 -8.69 -0.34
N ALA A 15 2.22 -8.08 -1.14
CA ALA A 15 3.28 -7.19 -0.67
C ALA A 15 2.74 -5.85 -0.16
N GLY A 16 1.66 -5.34 -0.74
CA GLY A 16 1.00 -4.11 -0.31
C GLY A 16 0.37 -4.22 1.07
N ILE A 17 -0.22 -5.37 1.41
CA ILE A 17 -0.90 -5.59 2.71
C ILE A 17 0.00 -5.28 3.92
N PRO A 18 1.18 -5.92 4.10
CA PRO A 18 2.04 -5.65 5.25
C PRO A 18 2.54 -4.21 5.25
N MET A 19 2.82 -3.61 4.07
CA MET A 19 3.21 -2.21 3.99
C MET A 19 2.10 -1.28 4.54
N GLY A 20 0.86 -1.44 4.07
CA GLY A 20 -0.26 -0.64 4.54
C GLY A 20 -0.54 -0.84 6.03
N PHE A 21 -0.49 -2.08 6.50
CA PHE A 21 -0.73 -2.43 7.90
C PHE A 21 0.31 -1.80 8.83
N LEU A 22 1.60 -1.95 8.51
CA LEU A 22 2.69 -1.43 9.33
C LEU A 22 2.72 0.11 9.33
N LEU A 23 2.55 0.74 8.16
CA LEU A 23 2.53 2.20 8.07
C LEU A 23 1.36 2.79 8.86
N GLN A 24 0.15 2.21 8.74
CA GLN A 24 -1.02 2.68 9.47
C GLN A 24 -0.86 2.49 10.98
N GLY A 25 -0.44 1.29 11.41
CA GLY A 25 -0.23 0.99 12.83
C GLY A 25 0.83 1.89 13.46
N ALA A 26 1.97 2.08 12.78
CA ALA A 26 3.01 2.98 13.24
C ALA A 26 2.53 4.44 13.28
N ALA A 27 1.85 4.92 12.23
CA ALA A 27 1.39 6.30 12.17
C ALA A 27 0.34 6.62 13.24
N LEU A 28 -0.59 5.70 13.52
CA LEU A 28 -1.56 5.85 14.61
C LEU A 28 -0.92 5.81 16.00
N TRP A 29 0.20 5.10 16.15
CA TRP A 29 0.95 5.04 17.41
C TRP A 29 1.78 6.30 17.68
N TYR A 30 2.43 6.86 16.65
CA TYR A 30 3.40 7.96 16.82
C TYR A 30 2.82 9.35 16.56
N LEU A 31 1.80 9.49 15.72
CA LEU A 31 1.28 10.80 15.34
C LEU A 31 0.12 11.20 16.26
N PRO A 32 0.21 12.33 16.99
CA PRO A 32 -0.88 12.85 17.82
C PRO A 32 -1.92 13.59 16.97
N LEU A 33 -2.43 12.93 15.92
CA LEU A 33 -3.40 13.47 14.98
C LEU A 33 -4.69 12.64 15.02
N ARG A 34 -5.79 13.21 14.51
CA ARG A 34 -7.05 12.48 14.38
C ARG A 34 -6.89 11.32 13.40
N ALA A 35 -7.47 10.17 13.73
CA ALA A 35 -7.30 8.93 12.97
C ALA A 35 -7.56 9.09 11.46
N TYR A 36 -8.59 9.85 11.05
CA TYR A 36 -8.87 10.08 9.63
C TYR A 36 -7.76 10.88 8.92
N ILE A 37 -7.12 11.83 9.60
CA ILE A 37 -5.98 12.59 9.04
C ILE A 37 -4.79 11.66 8.85
N VAL A 38 -4.50 10.84 9.86
CA VAL A 38 -3.43 9.83 9.81
C VAL A 38 -3.66 8.87 8.65
N THR A 39 -4.87 8.32 8.51
CA THR A 39 -5.23 7.40 7.42
C THR A 39 -5.05 8.06 6.04
N SER A 40 -5.45 9.32 5.86
CA SER A 40 -5.24 10.03 4.61
C SER A 40 -3.76 10.23 4.28
N LEU A 41 -2.93 10.55 5.27
CA LEU A 41 -1.48 10.68 5.10
C LEU A 41 -0.84 9.34 4.75
N VAL A 42 -1.21 8.27 5.44
CA VAL A 42 -0.70 6.92 5.16
C VAL A 42 -1.10 6.46 3.76
N LEU A 43 -2.35 6.70 3.33
CA LEU A 43 -2.78 6.39 1.98
C LEU A 43 -1.94 7.14 0.93
N LEU A 44 -1.67 8.43 1.16
CA LEU A 44 -0.80 9.21 0.28
C LEU A 44 0.61 8.60 0.20
N VAL A 45 1.18 8.23 1.35
CA VAL A 45 2.50 7.57 1.41
C VAL A 45 2.50 6.23 0.68
N VAL A 46 1.46 5.41 0.86
CA VAL A 46 1.30 4.13 0.15
C VAL A 46 1.28 4.33 -1.36
N VAL A 47 0.55 5.34 -1.86
CA VAL A 47 0.53 5.70 -3.29
C VAL A 47 1.90 6.13 -3.78
N LEU A 48 2.58 7.00 -3.03
CA LEU A 48 3.91 7.50 -3.39
C LEU A 48 4.96 6.38 -3.40
N ILE A 49 4.95 5.47 -2.42
CA ILE A 49 5.86 4.33 -2.37
C ILE A 49 5.58 3.38 -3.54
N SER A 50 4.30 3.03 -3.78
CA SER A 50 3.91 2.11 -4.84
C SER A 50 4.30 2.64 -6.22
N TYR A 51 4.01 3.91 -6.49
CA TYR A 51 4.42 4.55 -7.75
C TYR A 51 5.94 4.77 -7.81
N GLY A 52 6.57 5.07 -6.67
CA GLY A 52 8.02 5.28 -6.56
C GLY A 52 8.82 4.05 -6.98
N PHE A 53 8.39 2.84 -6.59
CA PHE A 53 9.02 1.60 -7.04
C PHE A 53 8.93 1.41 -8.56
N GLU A 54 7.77 1.70 -9.15
CA GLU A 54 7.61 1.63 -10.62
C GLU A 54 8.45 2.67 -11.35
N LEU A 55 8.45 3.92 -10.85
CA LEU A 55 9.27 4.98 -11.44
C LEU A 55 10.76 4.64 -11.33
N PHE A 56 11.19 4.07 -10.20
CA PHE A 56 12.56 3.62 -10.01
C PHE A 56 12.93 2.48 -10.98
N SER A 57 12.06 1.49 -11.15
CA SER A 57 12.20 0.41 -12.15
C SER A 57 12.36 0.98 -13.56
N LYS A 58 11.53 1.97 -13.93
CA LYS A 58 11.59 2.66 -15.22
C LYS A 58 12.92 3.39 -15.44
N ILE A 59 13.40 4.14 -14.44
CA ILE A 59 14.62 4.96 -14.56
C ILE A 59 15.87 4.09 -14.58
N THR A 60 15.93 3.06 -13.73
CA THR A 60 17.12 2.21 -13.59
C THR A 60 17.18 1.06 -14.58
N GLY A 61 16.07 0.77 -15.27
CA GLY A 61 15.92 -0.41 -16.10
C GLY A 61 15.95 -1.72 -15.31
N ARG A 62 15.84 -1.67 -13.98
CA ARG A 62 15.86 -2.84 -13.10
C ARG A 62 14.44 -3.23 -12.71
N GLY A 63 13.97 -4.32 -13.31
CA GLY A 63 12.63 -4.86 -13.08
C GLY A 63 11.73 -4.71 -14.30
N HIS A 64 10.47 -5.10 -14.15
CA HIS A 64 9.42 -4.82 -15.13
C HIS A 64 8.78 -3.49 -14.74
N TYR A 65 8.67 -2.56 -15.68
CA TYR A 65 7.89 -1.34 -15.46
C TYR A 65 6.47 -1.59 -15.92
N GLU A 66 5.53 -1.64 -14.98
CA GLU A 66 4.12 -1.72 -15.28
C GLU A 66 3.31 -0.97 -14.22
N VAL A 67 2.66 0.13 -14.61
CA VAL A 67 1.83 0.94 -13.68
C VAL A 67 0.76 0.11 -12.96
N ALA A 68 0.32 -1.00 -13.55
CA ALA A 68 -0.58 -1.94 -12.90
C ALA A 68 -0.01 -2.48 -11.58
N ASP A 69 1.31 -2.73 -11.48
CA ASP A 69 1.96 -3.24 -10.27
C ASP A 69 1.88 -2.25 -9.11
N ALA A 70 2.05 -0.96 -9.38
CA ALA A 70 1.77 0.08 -8.40
C ALA A 70 0.30 0.05 -7.95
N VAL A 71 -0.65 -0.08 -8.88
CA VAL A 71 -2.09 -0.12 -8.55
C VAL A 71 -2.43 -1.33 -7.68
N PHE A 72 -1.95 -2.53 -8.02
CA PHE A 72 -2.16 -3.73 -7.20
C PHE A 72 -1.50 -3.61 -5.82
N THR A 73 -0.33 -2.99 -5.74
CA THR A 73 0.34 -2.69 -4.46
C THR A 73 -0.48 -1.71 -3.62
N VAL A 74 -1.05 -0.66 -4.21
CA VAL A 74 -1.95 0.27 -3.51
C VAL A 74 -3.21 -0.44 -3.01
N VAL A 75 -3.82 -1.32 -3.81
CA VAL A 75 -4.97 -2.12 -3.37
C VAL A 75 -4.61 -2.97 -2.15
N GLY A 76 -3.46 -3.65 -2.18
CA GLY A 76 -2.93 -4.35 -1.02
C GLY A 76 -2.74 -3.42 0.19
N GLY A 77 -2.15 -2.25 -0.03
CA GLY A 77 -1.94 -1.23 0.99
C GLY A 77 -3.24 -0.76 1.65
N ILE A 78 -4.31 -0.54 0.87
CA ILE A 78 -5.63 -0.19 1.40
C ILE A 78 -6.16 -1.32 2.30
N ILE A 79 -6.04 -2.59 1.89
CA ILE A 79 -6.44 -3.73 2.73
C ILE A 79 -5.66 -3.72 4.04
N GLY A 80 -4.33 -3.52 3.99
CA GLY A 80 -3.48 -3.41 5.17
C GLY A 80 -3.90 -2.27 6.12
N ILE A 81 -4.18 -1.09 5.58
CA ILE A 81 -4.67 0.07 6.35
C ILE A 81 -5.98 -0.27 7.06
N VAL A 82 -6.93 -0.89 6.36
CA VAL A 82 -8.22 -1.30 6.93
C VAL A 82 -8.01 -2.31 8.06
N LEU A 83 -7.15 -3.32 7.86
CA LEU A 83 -6.85 -4.33 8.88
C LEU A 83 -6.21 -3.71 10.13
N ALA A 84 -5.23 -2.83 9.98
CA ALA A 84 -4.58 -2.16 11.11
C ALA A 84 -5.56 -1.27 11.88
N THR A 85 -6.39 -0.53 11.14
CA THR A 85 -7.40 0.35 11.72
C THR A 85 -8.46 -0.45 12.48
N ALA A 86 -8.98 -1.52 11.87
CA ALA A 86 -9.96 -2.40 12.50
C ALA A 86 -9.42 -3.09 13.75
N LEU A 87 -8.17 -3.58 13.71
CA LEU A 87 -7.53 -4.19 14.87
C LEU A 87 -7.47 -3.21 16.04
N LEU A 88 -7.04 -1.97 15.79
CA LEU A 88 -6.94 -0.94 16.83
C LEU A 88 -8.29 -0.56 17.43
N TYR A 89 -9.35 -0.48 16.62
CA TYR A 89 -10.72 -0.22 17.12
C TYR A 89 -11.32 -1.37 17.92
N VAL A 90 -10.84 -2.61 17.72
CA VAL A 90 -11.28 -3.77 18.52
C VAL A 90 -10.53 -3.85 19.85
N THR A 91 -9.28 -3.35 19.91
CA THR A 91 -8.41 -3.46 21.08
C THR A 91 -8.34 -2.22 21.97
N GLY A 92 -8.84 -1.07 21.50
CA GLY A 92 -8.85 0.21 22.23
C GLY A 92 -10.25 0.58 22.69
#